data_AF-A0A1G8ZD28-F1
#
_entry.id   AF-A0A1G8ZD28-F1
#
_cell.length_a   1.000
_cell.length_b   1.000
_cell.length_c   1.000
_cell.angle_alpha   90.00
_cell.angle_beta   90.00
_cell.angle_gamma   90.00
#
_symmetry.space_group_name_H-M   'P 1'
#
loop_
_entity.id
_entity.type
_entity.pdbx_description
1 polymer ?
#
loop_
_entity_poly.entity_id
_entity_poly.type
_entity_poly.pdbx_seq_one_letter_code
_entity_poly.pdbx_strand_id
1 'polypeptide(L)'
;LSIKNIPTGAGDTINIQGVYTDGATRYNFQNLAGSSYSMYGGSGIAYQSIGFANAPDTVYVGSAATGFSSQETVKTWGFRGAYTHNWDPYWNTALYGAYAHASFGSLAKNFLCGGGGFAGFLAVPGITSCNPDFNIGQVGVITRWTPVKNLTFSADFNWTRLDQKYAGVTPLVTPAATVAKPTASYELKDQDSFTLLLRAQRNW
;
A
#
# COMPACT_ATOMS: atom_id res chain seq x y z
N LEU A 1 0.73 14.75 15.46
CA LEU A 1 0.04 15.03 16.72
C LEU A 1 0.10 13.79 17.62
N SER A 2 0.41 13.96 18.89
CA SER A 2 0.40 12.90 19.91
C SER A 2 -0.25 13.45 21.18
N ILE A 3 -1.33 12.83 21.63
CA ILE A 3 -2.00 13.16 22.89
C ILE A 3 -1.81 11.99 23.83
N LYS A 4 -1.40 12.27 25.07
CA LYS A 4 -1.19 11.28 26.13
C LYS A 4 -2.20 11.50 27.25
N ASN A 5 -2.45 10.46 28.04
CA ASN A 5 -3.37 10.47 29.18
C ASN A 5 -4.78 10.92 28.79
N ILE A 6 -5.28 10.39 27.66
CA ILE A 6 -6.66 10.62 27.23
C ILE A 6 -7.63 9.93 28.21
N PRO A 7 -8.88 10.42 28.37
CA PRO A 7 -9.80 10.01 29.43
C PRO A 7 -10.39 8.61 29.26
N THR A 8 -9.73 7.73 28.50
CA THR A 8 -10.08 6.33 28.27
C THR A 8 -9.33 5.36 29.18
N GLY A 9 -8.22 5.79 29.80
CA GLY A 9 -7.38 4.95 30.65
C GLY A 9 -6.07 5.63 31.06
N ALA A 10 -5.49 5.19 32.17
CA ALA A 10 -4.22 5.73 32.64
C ALA A 10 -3.09 5.39 31.64
N GLY A 11 -2.35 6.42 31.21
CA GLY A 11 -1.25 6.24 30.26
C GLY A 11 -1.67 6.02 28.80
N ASP A 12 -2.97 6.04 28.50
CA ASP A 12 -3.48 5.88 27.13
C ASP A 12 -2.97 6.98 26.21
N THR A 13 -2.76 6.64 24.94
CA THR A 13 -2.28 7.60 23.93
C THR A 13 -3.03 7.49 22.63
N ILE A 14 -3.14 8.62 21.94
CA ILE A 14 -3.59 8.68 20.54
C ILE A 14 -2.59 9.49 19.71
N ASN A 15 -2.21 8.94 18.57
CA ASN A 15 -1.22 9.49 17.67
C ASN A 15 -1.85 9.60 16.28
N ILE A 16 -1.68 10.75 15.63
CA ILE A 16 -2.20 11.00 14.28
C ILE A 16 -1.19 11.84 13.50
N GLN A 17 -0.98 11.49 12.24
CA GLN A 17 -0.22 12.26 11.27
C GLN A 17 -0.96 12.27 9.94
N GLY A 18 -1.06 13.44 9.32
CA GLY A 18 -1.44 13.60 7.92
C GLY A 18 -0.25 14.04 7.10
N VAL A 19 -0.21 13.66 5.82
CA VAL A 19 0.84 14.03 4.87
C VAL A 19 0.20 14.33 3.53
N TYR A 20 0.71 15.37 2.85
CA TYR A 20 0.47 15.64 1.44
C TYR A 20 1.84 15.82 0.78
N THR A 21 2.00 15.31 -0.43
CA THR A 21 3.22 15.44 -1.22
C THR A 21 2.89 15.74 -2.68
N ASP A 22 3.78 16.47 -3.33
CA ASP A 22 3.81 16.68 -4.77
C ASP A 22 5.19 16.22 -5.26
N GLY A 23 5.27 15.00 -5.79
CA GLY A 23 6.50 14.22 -5.78
C GLY A 23 6.88 13.77 -4.37
N ALA A 24 8.12 13.31 -4.18
CA ALA A 24 8.66 12.81 -2.91
C ALA A 24 7.68 11.88 -2.16
N THR A 25 7.07 10.97 -2.90
CA THR A 25 5.94 10.12 -2.47
C THR A 25 6.25 9.29 -1.23
N ARG A 26 7.53 9.01 -0.97
CA ARG A 26 8.03 8.28 0.21
C ARG A 26 7.75 8.97 1.55
N TYR A 27 7.45 10.26 1.57
CA TYR A 27 7.00 10.93 2.81
C TYR A 27 5.59 10.48 3.22
N ASN A 28 4.74 10.09 2.27
CA ASN A 28 3.42 9.51 2.52
C ASN A 28 3.50 7.97 2.54
N PHE A 29 4.06 7.37 1.49
CA PHE A 29 4.36 5.93 1.39
C PHE A 29 5.67 5.61 2.13
N GLN A 30 5.58 5.53 3.45
CA GLN A 30 6.73 5.49 4.35
C GLN A 30 7.78 4.43 3.96
N ASN A 31 9.06 4.75 4.12
CA ASN A 31 10.18 3.93 3.58
C ASN A 31 10.30 2.49 4.12
N LEU A 32 9.76 2.20 5.31
CA LEU A 32 9.68 0.83 5.89
C LEU A 32 8.43 0.09 5.41
N ALA A 33 7.50 0.78 4.73
CA ALA A 33 6.43 0.19 3.95
C ALA A 33 6.84 0.13 2.46
N GLY A 34 6.27 -0.81 1.72
CA GLY A 34 6.46 -0.86 0.27
C GLY A 34 5.89 0.39 -0.41
N SER A 35 6.45 0.78 -1.55
CA SER A 35 5.88 1.78 -2.48
C SER A 35 5.53 1.16 -3.85
N SER A 36 5.71 -0.15 -3.96
CA SER A 36 5.38 -0.98 -5.11
C SER A 36 4.63 -2.20 -4.58
N TYR A 37 3.50 -2.50 -5.18
CA TYR A 37 2.62 -3.56 -4.75
C TYR A 37 2.34 -4.50 -5.92
N SER A 38 2.40 -5.80 -5.64
CA SER A 38 1.92 -6.86 -6.51
C SER A 38 1.33 -7.92 -5.59
N MET A 39 0.00 -7.95 -5.56
CA MET A 39 -0.78 -8.81 -4.67
C MET A 39 -1.64 -9.73 -5.54
N TYR A 40 -1.81 -10.98 -5.10
CA TYR A 40 -2.53 -11.99 -5.86
C TYR A 40 -3.65 -12.60 -5.01
N GLY A 41 -4.74 -12.95 -5.66
CA GLY A 41 -5.94 -13.49 -5.01
C GLY A 41 -6.72 -14.45 -5.92
N GLY A 42 -7.92 -14.78 -5.49
CA GLY A 42 -8.82 -15.66 -6.26
C GLY A 42 -9.50 -14.94 -7.42
N SER A 43 -9.65 -15.62 -8.55
CA SER A 43 -10.47 -15.18 -9.68
C SER A 43 -11.46 -16.27 -10.07
N GLY A 44 -12.63 -15.86 -10.56
CA GLY A 44 -13.63 -16.75 -11.17
C GLY A 44 -13.56 -16.82 -12.69
N ILE A 45 -12.71 -16.00 -13.32
CA ILE A 45 -12.68 -15.80 -14.79
C ILE A 45 -11.26 -15.87 -15.39
N ALA A 46 -10.23 -15.99 -14.57
CA ALA A 46 -8.82 -16.08 -14.95
C ALA A 46 -8.07 -17.02 -13.99
N TYR A 47 -6.76 -17.24 -14.20
CA TYR A 47 -5.98 -18.12 -13.31
C TYR A 47 -5.99 -17.63 -11.86
N GLN A 48 -5.78 -16.32 -11.66
CA GLN A 48 -5.85 -15.62 -10.38
C GLN A 48 -6.23 -14.15 -10.60
N SER A 49 -6.59 -13.45 -9.53
CA SER A 49 -6.66 -11.99 -9.57
C SER A 49 -5.32 -11.38 -9.21
N ILE A 50 -5.03 -10.19 -9.74
CA ILE A 50 -3.86 -9.40 -9.40
C ILE A 50 -4.24 -7.94 -9.15
N GLY A 51 -3.67 -7.38 -8.08
CA GLY A 51 -3.64 -5.96 -7.79
C GLY A 51 -2.21 -5.46 -7.85
N PHE A 52 -1.95 -4.41 -8.61
CA PHE A 52 -0.64 -3.80 -8.68
C PHE A 52 -0.74 -2.28 -8.61
N ALA A 53 0.25 -1.68 -7.99
CA ALA A 53 0.35 -0.23 -7.87
C ALA A 53 1.79 0.16 -7.60
N ASN A 54 2.15 1.37 -7.99
CA ASN A 54 3.44 1.95 -7.69
C ASN A 54 3.25 3.45 -7.42
N ALA A 55 3.91 3.96 -6.37
CA ALA A 55 4.00 5.38 -6.08
C ALA A 55 5.42 5.86 -6.40
N PRO A 56 5.71 6.26 -7.65
CA PRO A 56 6.96 6.93 -8.00
C PRO A 56 6.87 8.42 -7.69
N ASP A 57 8.00 9.12 -7.58
CA ASP A 57 8.01 10.58 -7.37
C ASP A 57 7.52 11.36 -8.60
N THR A 58 7.87 10.87 -9.79
CA THR A 58 7.49 11.46 -11.07
C THR A 58 7.24 10.37 -12.10
N VAL A 59 6.50 10.72 -13.15
CA VAL A 59 6.43 9.97 -14.40
C VAL A 59 7.15 10.78 -15.47
N TYR A 60 8.11 10.17 -16.13
CA TYR A 60 8.71 10.76 -17.33
C TYR A 60 7.72 10.61 -18.49
N VAL A 61 7.19 11.74 -18.97
CA VAL A 61 6.15 11.79 -20.01
C VAL A 61 6.71 12.28 -21.35
N GLY A 62 8.03 12.46 -21.44
CA GLY A 62 8.73 12.89 -22.65
C GLY A 62 9.05 11.76 -23.62
N SER A 63 9.21 12.10 -24.90
CA SER A 63 9.87 11.23 -25.89
C SER A 63 10.98 12.01 -26.59
N ALA A 64 12.12 11.36 -26.82
CA ALA A 64 13.23 11.95 -27.56
C ALA A 64 12.84 12.32 -29.01
N ALA A 65 11.83 11.65 -29.58
CA ALA A 65 11.33 11.90 -30.94
C ALA A 65 10.53 13.20 -31.06
N THR A 66 10.04 13.76 -29.95
CA THR A 66 9.17 14.96 -29.93
C THR A 66 9.81 16.15 -29.23
N GLY A 67 11.07 16.05 -28.78
CA GLY A 67 11.80 17.17 -28.16
C GLY A 67 11.30 17.60 -26.78
N PHE A 68 10.50 16.78 -26.09
CA PHE A 68 9.97 17.08 -24.75
C PHE A 68 10.68 16.27 -23.68
N SER A 69 11.23 16.94 -22.66
CA SER A 69 11.89 16.35 -21.48
C SER A 69 11.11 16.62 -20.19
N SER A 70 9.79 16.43 -20.22
CA SER A 70 8.94 16.74 -19.06
C SER A 70 8.79 15.55 -18.13
N GLN A 71 8.90 15.82 -16.82
CA GLN A 71 8.49 14.93 -15.74
C GLN A 71 7.23 15.51 -15.10
N GLU A 72 6.19 14.70 -14.96
CA GLU A 72 5.00 15.09 -14.20
C GLU A 72 5.08 14.45 -12.82
N THR A 73 4.92 15.26 -11.77
CA THR A 73 4.97 14.80 -10.38
C THR A 73 3.72 14.01 -10.00
N VAL A 74 3.90 12.98 -9.18
CA VAL A 74 2.80 12.23 -8.58
C VAL A 74 2.42 12.88 -7.27
N LYS A 75 1.13 13.24 -7.14
CA LYS A 75 0.60 13.85 -5.92
C LYS A 75 0.08 12.78 -5.01
N THR A 76 0.40 12.87 -3.73
CA THR A 76 -0.08 11.89 -2.77
C THR A 76 -0.59 12.57 -1.52
N TRP A 77 -1.57 11.95 -0.88
CA TRP A 77 -1.99 12.34 0.45
C TRP A 77 -2.35 11.12 1.26
N GLY A 78 -2.29 11.25 2.57
CA GLY A 78 -2.60 10.15 3.45
C GLY A 78 -2.58 10.56 4.90
N PHE A 79 -2.98 9.62 5.73
CA PHE A 79 -2.91 9.77 7.17
C PHE A 79 -2.62 8.43 7.81
N ARG A 80 -2.05 8.49 9.01
CA ARG A 80 -1.84 7.32 9.86
C ARG A 80 -2.07 7.68 11.30
N GLY A 81 -2.49 6.71 12.08
CA GLY A 81 -2.68 6.90 13.49
C GLY A 81 -2.72 5.60 14.27
N ALA A 82 -2.62 5.75 15.58
CA ALA A 82 -2.74 4.65 16.52
C ALA A 82 -3.33 5.16 17.83
N TYR A 83 -4.28 4.40 18.37
CA TYR A 83 -4.76 4.51 19.74
C TYR A 83 -4.16 3.34 20.54
N THR A 84 -3.60 3.61 21.71
CA THR A 84 -3.09 2.60 22.64
C THR A 84 -3.84 2.69 23.96
N HIS A 85 -4.44 1.57 24.37
CA HIS A 85 -5.06 1.38 25.67
C HIS A 85 -4.16 0.53 26.57
N ASN A 86 -3.93 1.00 27.79
CA ASN A 86 -3.19 0.25 28.81
C ASN A 86 -4.19 -0.31 29.82
N TRP A 87 -4.42 -1.63 29.75
CA TRP A 87 -5.34 -2.32 30.63
C TRP A 87 -4.79 -2.38 32.06
N ASP A 88 -3.50 -2.68 32.17
CA ASP A 88 -2.72 -2.74 33.40
C ASP A 88 -1.22 -2.52 33.09
N PRO A 89 -0.31 -2.51 34.09
CA PRO A 89 1.13 -2.32 33.85
C PRO A 89 1.82 -3.40 33.00
N TYR A 90 1.18 -4.55 32.79
CA TYR A 90 1.69 -5.71 32.06
C TYR A 90 1.02 -5.90 30.69
N TRP A 91 -0.16 -5.30 30.45
CA TRP A 91 -0.95 -5.47 29.23
C TRP A 91 -1.30 -4.14 28.55
N ASN A 92 -1.01 -4.07 27.24
CA ASN A 92 -1.55 -3.02 26.38
C ASN A 92 -2.08 -3.56 25.06
N THR A 93 -2.99 -2.80 24.45
CA THR A 93 -3.47 -3.06 23.09
C THR A 93 -3.46 -1.76 22.31
N ALA A 94 -2.99 -1.81 21.06
CA ALA A 94 -3.07 -0.68 20.15
C ALA A 94 -3.88 -1.04 18.92
N LEU A 95 -4.85 -0.19 18.58
CA LEU A 95 -5.53 -0.17 17.29
C LEU A 95 -4.82 0.88 16.43
N TYR A 96 -4.34 0.48 15.26
CA TYR A 96 -3.59 1.37 14.37
C TYR A 96 -4.06 1.23 12.93
N GLY A 97 -3.76 2.23 12.12
CA GLY A 97 -4.08 2.20 10.71
C GLY A 97 -3.41 3.31 9.93
N ALA A 98 -3.43 3.14 8.62
CA ALA A 98 -3.01 4.16 7.68
C ALA A 98 -3.83 4.07 6.39
N TYR A 99 -3.94 5.19 5.71
CA TYR A 99 -4.53 5.31 4.39
C TYR A 99 -3.66 6.23 3.55
N ALA A 100 -3.43 5.86 2.30
CA ALA A 100 -2.74 6.69 1.33
C ALA A 100 -3.42 6.62 -0.03
N HIS A 101 -3.44 7.76 -0.71
CA HIS A 101 -3.89 7.94 -2.08
C HIS A 101 -2.73 8.44 -2.94
N ALA A 102 -2.57 7.88 -4.13
CA ALA A 102 -1.69 8.40 -5.16
C ALA A 102 -2.51 8.85 -6.38
N SER A 103 -2.21 10.06 -6.84
CA SER A 103 -2.86 10.72 -7.97
C SER A 103 -1.83 11.08 -9.03
N PHE A 104 -2.05 10.55 -10.22
CA PHE A 104 -1.26 10.83 -11.41
C PHE A 104 -1.95 11.95 -12.20
N GLY A 105 -1.15 12.88 -12.70
CA GLY A 105 -1.63 13.94 -13.58
C GLY A 105 -2.01 13.41 -14.96
N SER A 106 -2.65 14.27 -15.77
CA SER A 106 -3.24 13.86 -17.04
C SER A 106 -2.20 13.40 -18.06
N LEU A 107 -1.00 14.00 -18.08
CA LEU A 107 0.06 13.60 -19.01
C LEU A 107 0.58 12.21 -18.67
N ALA A 108 0.81 11.94 -17.39
CA ALA A 108 1.25 10.66 -16.85
C ALA A 108 0.21 9.58 -17.10
N LYS A 109 -1.07 9.87 -16.86
CA LYS A 109 -2.18 8.95 -17.17
C LYS A 109 -2.23 8.60 -18.64
N ASN A 110 -2.20 9.60 -19.51
CA ASN A 110 -2.22 9.37 -20.97
C ASN A 110 -0.99 8.57 -21.43
N PHE A 111 0.18 8.86 -20.87
CA PHE A 111 1.42 8.17 -21.22
C PHE A 111 1.42 6.70 -20.77
N LEU A 112 1.06 6.44 -19.50
CA LEU A 112 1.01 5.10 -18.92
C LEU A 112 -0.08 4.23 -19.55
N CYS A 113 -1.26 4.80 -19.80
CA CYS A 113 -2.38 4.06 -20.37
C CYS A 113 -2.32 3.94 -21.90
N GLY A 114 -1.75 4.93 -22.59
CA GLY A 114 -1.88 5.11 -24.04
C GLY A 114 -0.75 4.56 -24.92
N GLY A 115 0.30 3.92 -24.38
CA GLY A 115 1.37 3.32 -25.21
C GLY A 115 2.80 3.73 -24.89
N GLY A 116 3.00 4.86 -24.22
CA GLY A 116 4.33 5.44 -23.99
C GLY A 116 5.08 4.87 -22.78
N GLY A 117 4.36 4.41 -21.75
CA GLY A 117 4.92 3.81 -20.54
C GLY A 117 5.31 2.34 -20.69
N PHE A 118 5.53 1.65 -19.55
CA PHE A 118 5.82 0.21 -19.48
C PHE A 118 4.65 -0.59 -20.09
N ALA A 119 4.69 -0.77 -21.42
CA ALA A 119 3.67 -1.34 -22.29
C ALA A 119 2.26 -0.72 -22.10
N GLY A 120 1.90 0.25 -22.95
CA GLY A 120 0.60 0.94 -22.95
C GLY A 120 -0.56 0.06 -22.50
N PHE A 121 -0.98 0.27 -21.26
CA PHE A 121 -1.80 -0.70 -20.55
C PHE A 121 -3.17 -0.94 -21.24
N LEU A 122 -3.69 0.06 -21.97
CA LEU A 122 -4.91 -0.07 -22.79
C LEU A 122 -4.67 -0.65 -24.19
N ALA A 123 -3.43 -0.65 -24.69
CA ALA A 123 -3.07 -1.32 -25.93
C ALA A 123 -2.98 -2.85 -25.75
N VAL A 124 -3.09 -3.33 -24.51
CA VAL A 124 -3.06 -4.74 -24.14
C VAL A 124 -4.47 -5.35 -24.27
N PRO A 125 -4.68 -6.38 -25.11
CA PRO A 125 -5.97 -7.03 -25.25
C PRO A 125 -6.53 -7.56 -23.92
N GLY A 126 -7.81 -7.34 -23.67
CA GLY A 126 -8.51 -7.81 -22.46
C GLY A 126 -8.52 -6.82 -21.30
N ILE A 127 -7.74 -5.73 -21.37
CA ILE A 127 -7.83 -4.61 -20.43
C ILE A 127 -8.96 -3.68 -20.86
N THR A 128 -9.88 -3.38 -19.94
CA THR A 128 -11.08 -2.56 -20.21
C THR A 128 -11.01 -1.18 -19.58
N SER A 129 -10.17 -0.99 -18.57
CA SER A 129 -9.93 0.31 -17.91
C SER A 129 -8.48 0.43 -17.48
N CYS A 130 -7.93 1.64 -17.62
CA CYS A 130 -6.62 2.00 -17.11
C CYS A 130 -6.69 3.30 -16.35
N ASN A 131 -6.34 3.24 -15.07
CA ASN A 131 -6.09 4.41 -14.25
C ASN A 131 -5.01 4.04 -13.21
N PRO A 132 -3.83 4.67 -13.28
CA PRO A 132 -2.73 4.41 -12.34
C PRO A 132 -2.96 4.99 -10.95
N ASP A 133 -3.98 5.84 -10.75
CA ASP A 133 -4.36 6.27 -9.41
C ASP A 133 -4.78 5.05 -8.59
N PHE A 134 -4.38 5.01 -7.33
CA PHE A 134 -4.75 3.92 -6.43
C PHE A 134 -4.89 4.42 -5.00
N ASN A 135 -5.53 3.60 -4.18
CA ASN A 135 -5.62 3.77 -2.75
C ASN A 135 -5.02 2.55 -2.06
N ILE A 136 -4.37 2.75 -0.93
CA ILE A 136 -3.98 1.67 -0.04
C ILE A 136 -4.39 2.01 1.38
N GLY A 137 -5.06 1.06 2.02
CA GLY A 137 -5.48 1.16 3.41
C GLY A 137 -4.94 0.00 4.22
N GLN A 138 -4.59 0.25 5.46
CA GLN A 138 -4.25 -0.80 6.42
C GLN A 138 -4.87 -0.50 7.78
N VAL A 139 -5.35 -1.54 8.44
CA VAL A 139 -5.84 -1.50 9.82
C VAL A 139 -5.27 -2.70 10.54
N GLY A 140 -4.75 -2.48 11.74
CA GLY A 140 -4.22 -3.55 12.55
C GLY A 140 -4.46 -3.34 14.03
N VAL A 141 -4.39 -4.45 14.73
CA VAL A 141 -4.48 -4.52 16.19
C VAL A 141 -3.28 -5.30 16.70
N ILE A 142 -2.60 -4.74 17.70
CA ILE A 142 -1.49 -5.39 18.37
C ILE A 142 -1.75 -5.40 19.86
N THR A 143 -1.68 -6.59 20.45
CA THR A 143 -1.73 -6.78 21.90
C THR A 143 -0.35 -7.19 22.39
N ARG A 144 0.10 -6.60 23.50
CA ARG A 144 1.39 -6.89 24.13
C ARG A 144 1.20 -7.26 25.59
N TRP A 145 1.90 -8.31 26.00
CA TRP A 145 1.91 -8.83 27.36
C TRP A 145 3.34 -8.94 27.87
N THR A 146 3.62 -8.30 29.00
CA THR A 146 4.95 -8.29 29.62
C THR A 146 4.86 -8.88 31.03
N PRO A 147 4.77 -10.21 31.19
CA PRO A 147 4.51 -10.84 32.50
C PRO A 147 5.59 -10.55 33.54
N VAL A 148 6.82 -10.44 33.08
CA VAL A 148 7.98 -10.15 33.92
C VAL A 148 8.84 -9.10 33.23
N LYS A 149 9.65 -8.41 34.03
CA LYS A 149 10.59 -7.41 33.53
C LYS A 149 11.43 -7.99 32.39
N ASN A 150 11.53 -7.22 31.31
CA ASN A 150 12.28 -7.52 30.09
C ASN A 150 11.81 -8.72 29.25
N LEU A 151 10.61 -9.29 29.48
CA LEU A 151 10.05 -10.32 28.59
C LEU A 151 8.68 -9.85 28.09
N THR A 152 8.56 -9.62 26.78
CA THR A 152 7.30 -9.20 26.15
C THR A 152 6.88 -10.19 25.07
N PHE A 153 5.66 -10.66 25.15
CA PHE A 153 4.97 -11.35 24.07
C PHE A 153 4.06 -10.37 23.34
N SER A 154 3.95 -10.50 22.02
CA SER A 154 3.03 -9.70 21.22
C SER A 154 2.41 -10.51 20.10
N ALA A 155 1.13 -10.25 19.85
CA ALA A 155 0.41 -10.69 18.67
C ALA A 155 -0.07 -9.45 17.90
N ASP A 156 0.34 -9.34 16.63
CA ASP A 156 -0.04 -8.26 15.73
C ASP A 156 -0.82 -8.84 14.55
N PHE A 157 -2.07 -8.43 14.38
CA PHE A 157 -2.87 -8.78 13.23
C PHE A 157 -3.12 -7.53 12.39
N ASN A 158 -2.80 -7.63 11.10
CA ASN A 158 -2.93 -6.55 10.15
C ASN A 158 -3.71 -7.00 8.92
N TRP A 159 -4.67 -6.18 8.51
CA TRP A 159 -5.32 -6.23 7.21
C TRP A 159 -4.83 -5.05 6.37
N THR A 160 -4.44 -5.33 5.13
CA THR A 160 -4.08 -4.34 4.12
C THR A 160 -4.94 -4.56 2.88
N ARG A 161 -5.48 -3.48 2.32
CA ARG A 161 -6.22 -3.47 1.07
C ARG A 161 -5.59 -2.52 0.06
N LEU A 162 -5.30 -3.05 -1.11
CA LEU A 162 -4.97 -2.27 -2.29
C LEU A 162 -6.22 -2.14 -3.16
N ASP A 163 -6.66 -0.90 -3.37
CA ASP A 163 -7.72 -0.52 -4.31
C ASP A 163 -7.07 0.08 -5.54
N GLN A 164 -7.10 -0.67 -6.64
CA GLN A 164 -6.53 -0.26 -7.92
C GLN A 164 -7.65 0.11 -8.88
N LYS A 165 -7.34 1.01 -9.83
CA LYS A 165 -8.35 1.50 -10.78
C LYS A 165 -8.18 0.95 -12.20
N TYR A 166 -7.46 -0.16 -12.31
CA TYR A 166 -7.39 -0.97 -13.52
C TYR A 166 -8.51 -2.00 -13.54
N ALA A 167 -9.01 -2.34 -14.73
CA ALA A 167 -10.00 -3.40 -14.89
C ALA A 167 -9.75 -4.19 -16.18
N GLY A 168 -10.22 -5.44 -16.17
CA GLY A 168 -10.09 -6.37 -17.28
C GLY A 168 -9.30 -7.61 -16.90
N VAL A 169 -8.99 -8.43 -17.91
CA VAL A 169 -8.19 -9.64 -17.78
C VAL A 169 -6.95 -9.46 -18.63
N THR A 170 -5.78 -9.64 -18.03
CA THR A 170 -4.53 -9.58 -18.78
C THR A 170 -4.52 -10.69 -19.84
N PRO A 171 -3.85 -10.49 -20.98
CA PRO A 171 -3.52 -11.60 -21.86
C PRO A 171 -2.54 -12.52 -21.12
N LEU A 172 -2.03 -13.51 -21.83
CA LEU A 172 -0.99 -14.37 -21.29
C LEU A 172 0.25 -13.54 -20.93
N VAL A 173 0.47 -13.30 -19.64
CA VAL A 173 1.60 -12.52 -19.12
C VAL A 173 2.48 -13.42 -18.27
N THR A 174 3.80 -13.22 -18.38
CA THR A 174 4.79 -13.82 -17.50
C THR A 174 5.17 -12.79 -16.44
N PRO A 175 4.74 -12.94 -15.18
CA PRO A 175 5.14 -12.03 -14.11
C PRO A 175 6.66 -12.02 -13.94
N ALA A 176 7.19 -10.98 -13.29
CA ALA A 176 8.62 -10.91 -12.96
C ALA A 176 9.05 -12.18 -12.22
N ALA A 177 10.23 -12.72 -12.56
CA ALA A 177 10.69 -14.01 -12.04
C ALA A 177 10.74 -14.08 -10.49
N THR A 178 10.93 -12.93 -9.84
CA THR A 178 10.92 -12.79 -8.38
C THR A 178 9.57 -13.07 -7.72
N VAL A 179 8.48 -13.06 -8.50
CA VAL A 179 7.11 -13.19 -7.99
C VAL A 179 6.63 -14.65 -7.96
N ALA A 180 7.40 -15.59 -8.53
CA ALA A 180 7.12 -17.04 -8.52
C ALA A 180 5.69 -17.41 -8.95
N LYS A 181 5.15 -16.68 -9.94
CA LYS A 181 3.82 -16.90 -10.53
C LYS A 181 3.97 -17.39 -11.98
N PRO A 182 3.11 -18.32 -12.45
CA PRO A 182 3.23 -18.86 -13.79
C PRO A 182 2.84 -17.85 -14.88
N THR A 183 3.24 -18.14 -16.10
CA THR A 183 2.71 -17.47 -17.30
C THR A 183 1.24 -17.82 -17.46
N ALA A 184 0.35 -16.85 -17.21
CA ALA A 184 -1.10 -17.05 -17.22
C ALA A 184 -1.83 -15.72 -17.50
N SER A 185 -3.14 -15.79 -17.73
CA SER A 185 -4.02 -14.62 -17.67
C SER A 185 -4.45 -14.35 -16.24
N TYR A 186 -4.45 -13.08 -15.84
CA TYR A 186 -4.82 -12.62 -14.50
C TYR A 186 -5.94 -11.60 -14.58
N GLU A 187 -6.92 -11.69 -13.68
CA GLU A 187 -7.98 -10.70 -13.55
C GLU A 187 -7.47 -9.49 -12.75
N LEU A 188 -7.64 -8.28 -13.28
CA LEU A 188 -7.29 -7.06 -12.55
C LEU A 188 -8.37 -6.75 -11.52
N LYS A 189 -8.01 -6.84 -10.23
CA LYS A 189 -8.89 -6.49 -9.11
C LYS A 189 -8.12 -5.95 -7.92
N ASP A 190 -8.83 -5.23 -7.06
CA ASP A 190 -8.42 -4.98 -5.68
C ASP A 190 -7.95 -6.26 -4.99
N GLN A 191 -7.00 -6.11 -4.06
CA GLN A 191 -6.45 -7.22 -3.30
C GLN A 191 -6.41 -6.90 -1.82
N ASP A 192 -6.72 -7.93 -1.03
CA ASP A 192 -6.61 -7.92 0.41
C ASP A 192 -5.43 -8.82 0.84
N SER A 193 -4.74 -8.44 1.89
CA SER A 193 -3.73 -9.27 2.56
C SER A 193 -3.95 -9.24 4.06
N PHE A 194 -3.72 -10.39 4.68
CA PHE A 194 -3.82 -10.59 6.12
C PHE A 194 -2.47 -11.08 6.64
N THR A 195 -1.95 -10.41 7.66
CA THR A 195 -0.65 -10.73 8.26
C THR A 195 -0.83 -10.91 9.76
N LEU A 196 -0.33 -12.02 10.29
CA LEU A 196 -0.21 -12.26 11.71
C LEU A 196 1.27 -12.36 12.09
N LEU A 197 1.70 -11.53 13.02
CA LEU A 197 3.04 -11.60 13.60
C LEU A 197 2.93 -11.95 15.08
N LEU A 198 3.51 -13.09 15.45
CA LEU A 198 3.73 -13.47 16.84
C LEU A 198 5.19 -13.22 17.18
N ARG A 199 5.46 -12.55 18.30
CA ARG A 199 6.83 -12.24 18.75
C ARG A 199 6.96 -12.47 20.25
N ALA A 200 8.08 -13.09 20.64
CA ALA A 200 8.59 -13.07 21.99
C ALA A 200 9.91 -12.28 21.99
N GLN A 201 10.00 -11.26 22.83
CA GLN A 201 11.18 -10.40 22.94
C GLN A 201 11.70 -10.43 24.37
N ARG A 202 12.95 -10.87 24.54
CA ARG A 202 13.71 -10.79 25.80
C ARG A 202 14.79 -9.72 25.64
N ASN A 203 14.87 -8.78 26.58
CA ASN A 203 15.99 -7.86 26.69
C ASN A 203 16.88 -8.30 27.88
N TRP A 204 18.20 -8.34 27.69
CA TRP A 204 19.16 -8.71 28.73
C TRP A 204 19.76 -7.49 29.39
#